data_AF-A0A7S2CAN3-F1
#
_entry.id   AF-A0A7S2CAN3-F1
#
_cell.length_a   1.000
_cell.length_b   1.000
_cell.length_c   1.000
_cell.angle_alpha   90.00
_cell.angle_beta   90.00
_cell.angle_gamma   90.00
#
_symmetry.space_group_name_H-M   'P 1'
#
loop_
_entity.id
_entity.type
_entity.pdbx_description
1 polymer ?
#
loop_
_entity_poly.entity_id
_entity_poly.type
_entity_poly.pdbx_seq_one_letter_code
_entity_poly.pdbx_strand_id
1 'polypeptide(L)'
;LRAGRIERRLAEQLYPAIVRLAEVGPAHGNDLQSKFAGAIEMSYAGLDTFYGGLEGRIGEPQAAVFETMLSEHQKRVDSSAEFTTGNYGITTTSSLEWVFVVDPSQKALSRMGRDAWASESEDQMPDRSHCRQPEHLDQVLLRAKAKNAELA
;
A
#
# COMPACT_ATOMS: atom_id res chain seq x y z
N LEU A 1 16.70 47.20 28.76
CA LEU A 1 15.40 46.88 28.14
C LEU A 1 14.68 45.89 29.08
N ARG A 2 13.60 46.33 29.75
CA ARG A 2 12.98 45.57 30.85
C ARG A 2 12.18 44.37 30.29
N ALA A 3 12.55 43.16 30.68
CA ALA A 3 11.95 41.88 30.26
C ALA A 3 10.40 41.87 30.26
N GLY A 4 9.77 42.55 31.21
CA GLY A 4 8.31 42.61 31.33
C GLY A 4 7.54 43.28 30.17
N ARG A 5 8.19 44.02 29.26
CA ARG A 5 7.49 44.55 28.06
C ARG A 5 7.32 43.51 26.96
N ILE A 6 8.26 42.58 26.84
CA ILE A 6 8.22 41.53 25.81
C ILE A 6 7.22 40.46 26.22
N GLU A 7 7.26 40.05 27.50
CA GLU A 7 6.31 39.10 28.09
C GLU A 7 4.86 39.59 27.96
N ARG A 8 4.60 40.87 28.24
CA ARG A 8 3.26 41.46 28.10
C ARG A 8 2.76 41.44 26.66
N ARG A 9 3.61 41.83 25.69
CA ARG A 9 3.24 41.81 24.26
C ARG A 9 2.99 40.39 23.76
N LEU A 10 3.78 39.43 24.21
CA LEU A 10 3.59 38.03 23.86
C LEU A 10 2.26 37.50 24.43
N ALA A 11 1.95 37.81 25.69
CA ALA A 11 0.69 37.43 26.31
C ALA A 11 -0.51 38.07 25.60
N GLU A 12 -0.44 39.36 25.26
CA GLU A 12 -1.52 40.06 24.53
C GLU A 12 -1.81 39.43 23.16
N GLN A 13 -0.79 38.90 22.47
CA GLN A 13 -0.98 38.24 21.17
C GLN A 13 -1.42 36.78 21.29
N LEU A 14 -0.90 36.03 22.26
CA LEU A 14 -1.20 34.61 22.41
C LEU A 14 -2.53 34.35 23.13
N TYR A 15 -2.89 35.19 24.09
CA TYR A 15 -4.06 34.97 24.94
C TYR A 15 -5.38 34.84 24.15
N PRO A 16 -5.69 35.69 23.14
CA PRO A 16 -6.90 35.52 22.33
C PRO A 16 -6.90 34.24 21.47
N ALA A 17 -5.72 33.74 21.08
CA ALA A 17 -5.59 32.49 20.32
C ALA A 17 -5.78 31.28 21.24
N ILE A 18 -5.24 31.32 22.46
CA ILE A 18 -5.40 30.28 23.48
C ILE A 18 -6.84 30.18 23.95
N VAL A 19 -7.51 31.32 24.18
CA VAL A 19 -8.94 31.35 24.55
C VAL A 19 -9.79 30.72 23.45
N ARG A 20 -9.57 31.10 22.18
CA ARG A 20 -10.27 30.47 21.05
C ARG A 20 -10.00 28.98 20.94
N LEU A 21 -8.76 28.54 21.15
CA LEU A 21 -8.42 27.12 21.12
C LEU A 21 -9.12 26.35 22.26
N ALA A 22 -9.28 26.96 23.43
CA ALA A 22 -9.99 26.37 24.56
C ALA A 22 -11.52 26.31 24.33
N GLU A 23 -12.09 27.29 23.62
CA GLU A 23 -13.52 27.32 23.27
C GLU A 23 -13.90 26.31 22.18
N VAL A 24 -12.99 26.02 21.24
CA VAL A 24 -13.24 25.08 20.14
C VAL A 24 -13.37 23.64 20.64
N GLY A 25 -12.84 23.32 21.83
CA GLY A 25 -12.82 21.96 22.37
C GLY A 25 -12.06 20.97 21.47
N PRO A 26 -11.68 19.79 21.96
CA PRO A 26 -11.29 18.72 21.04
C PRO A 26 -12.52 18.36 20.20
N ALA A 27 -12.39 18.25 18.87
CA ALA A 27 -13.45 17.65 18.07
C ALA A 27 -13.80 16.29 18.69
N HIS A 28 -15.03 16.14 19.18
CA HIS A 28 -15.44 14.87 19.78
C HIS A 28 -15.61 13.86 18.64
N GLY A 29 -15.33 12.58 18.87
CA GLY A 29 -15.52 11.54 17.83
C GLY A 29 -16.92 11.56 17.22
N ASN A 30 -17.91 12.08 17.94
CA ASN A 30 -19.28 12.34 17.46
C ASN A 30 -19.38 13.37 16.32
N ASP A 31 -18.51 14.40 16.29
CA ASP A 31 -18.54 15.45 15.25
C ASP A 31 -17.98 14.94 13.91
N LEU A 32 -17.11 13.92 13.94
CA LEU A 32 -16.59 13.22 12.77
C LEU A 32 -17.60 12.20 12.18
N GLN A 33 -18.70 11.92 12.89
CA GLN A 33 -19.55 10.75 12.68
C GLN A 33 -20.90 11.04 11.99
N SER A 34 -21.10 12.25 11.46
CA SER A 34 -22.39 12.63 10.83
C SER A 34 -22.83 11.70 9.70
N LYS A 35 -21.89 11.14 8.92
CA LYS A 35 -22.18 10.16 7.87
C LYS A 35 -22.70 8.79 8.36
N PHE A 36 -22.58 8.52 9.66
CA PHE A 36 -23.05 7.27 10.29
C PHE A 36 -24.11 7.51 11.37
N ALA A 37 -24.63 8.74 11.48
CA ALA A 37 -25.69 9.05 12.43
C ALA A 37 -26.95 8.22 12.13
N GLY A 38 -27.32 7.32 13.06
CA GLY A 38 -28.45 6.40 12.92
C GLY A 38 -28.09 5.00 12.41
N ALA A 39 -26.85 4.77 11.95
CA ALA A 39 -26.36 3.44 11.59
C ALA A 39 -25.74 2.76 12.81
N ILE A 40 -26.57 2.07 13.61
CA ILE A 40 -26.10 1.23 14.72
C ILE A 40 -25.48 -0.07 14.18
N GLU A 41 -25.87 -0.50 12.98
CA GLU A 41 -25.49 -1.76 12.35
C GLU A 41 -25.22 -1.53 10.86
N MET A 42 -24.00 -1.80 10.38
CA MET A 42 -23.73 -1.86 8.94
C MET A 42 -23.96 -3.30 8.46
N SER A 43 -24.39 -3.50 7.22
CA SER A 43 -24.85 -4.80 6.70
C SER A 43 -23.85 -5.97 6.80
N TYR A 44 -22.57 -5.69 7.08
CA TYR A 44 -21.50 -6.69 7.10
C TYR A 44 -20.63 -6.67 8.37
N ALA A 45 -20.74 -5.63 9.22
CA ALA A 45 -19.98 -5.50 10.46
C ALA A 45 -20.48 -4.32 11.33
N GLY A 46 -20.07 -4.27 12.60
CA GLY A 46 -20.31 -3.13 13.49
C GLY A 46 -19.33 -1.97 13.26
N LEU A 47 -19.62 -0.82 13.90
CA LEU A 47 -18.75 0.36 13.87
C LEU A 47 -17.35 0.08 14.43
N ASP A 48 -17.24 -0.81 15.41
CA ASP A 48 -15.97 -1.30 15.96
C ASP A 48 -15.08 -1.92 14.88
N THR A 49 -15.65 -2.73 13.98
CA THR A 49 -14.91 -3.33 12.86
C THR A 49 -14.55 -2.28 11.81
N PHE A 50 -15.42 -1.29 11.57
CA PHE A 50 -15.11 -0.20 10.66
C PHE A 50 -13.94 0.66 11.16
N TYR A 51 -13.92 0.99 12.45
CA TYR A 51 -12.85 1.76 13.07
C TYR A 51 -11.58 0.95 13.32
N GLY A 52 -11.71 -0.34 13.60
CA GLY A 52 -10.57 -1.26 13.71
C GLY A 52 -9.88 -1.52 12.37
N GLY A 53 -10.49 -1.12 11.26
CA GLY A 53 -9.94 -1.28 9.92
C GLY A 53 -9.69 -2.74 9.56
N LEU A 54 -8.77 -2.97 8.61
CA LEU A 54 -8.38 -4.34 8.26
C LEU A 54 -7.62 -5.01 9.40
N GLU A 55 -6.79 -4.27 10.14
CA GLU A 55 -5.98 -4.84 11.23
C GLU A 55 -6.86 -5.47 12.32
N GLY A 56 -7.95 -4.81 12.72
CA GLY A 56 -8.91 -5.38 13.67
C GLY A 56 -9.62 -6.65 13.20
N ARG A 57 -9.59 -6.93 11.88
CA ARG A 57 -10.29 -8.08 11.28
C ARG A 57 -9.36 -9.22 10.84
N ILE A 58 -8.18 -8.89 10.33
CA ILE A 58 -7.23 -9.85 9.76
C ILE A 58 -5.84 -9.83 10.42
N GLY A 59 -5.65 -8.98 11.44
CA GLY A 59 -4.39 -8.81 12.15
C GLY A 59 -3.45 -7.79 11.51
N GLU A 60 -2.36 -7.49 12.23
CA GLU A 60 -1.29 -6.61 11.74
C GLU A 60 -0.55 -7.24 10.56
N PRO A 61 0.01 -6.43 9.64
CA PRO A 61 0.82 -6.94 8.54
C PRO A 61 2.06 -7.68 9.06
N GLN A 62 2.36 -8.83 8.48
CA GLN A 62 3.57 -9.57 8.82
C GLN A 62 4.82 -8.88 8.25
N ALA A 63 5.84 -8.65 9.09
CA ALA A 63 7.16 -8.12 8.70
C ALA A 63 8.03 -9.17 7.95
N ALA A 64 7.49 -9.73 6.87
CA ALA A 64 8.11 -10.73 6.01
C ALA A 64 7.73 -10.49 4.53
N VAL A 65 7.81 -9.22 4.10
CA VAL A 65 7.27 -8.76 2.81
C VAL A 65 7.78 -9.58 1.63
N PHE A 66 9.09 -9.79 1.52
CA PHE A 66 9.65 -10.53 0.37
C PHE A 66 9.22 -12.00 0.39
N GLU A 67 9.29 -12.64 1.54
CA GLU A 67 8.93 -14.05 1.74
C GLU A 67 7.46 -14.29 1.45
N THR A 68 6.59 -13.37 1.89
CA THR A 68 5.15 -13.42 1.62
C THR A 68 4.87 -13.20 0.14
N MET A 69 5.45 -12.17 -0.50
CA MET A 69 5.29 -11.94 -1.94
C MET A 69 5.74 -13.16 -2.76
N LEU A 70 6.91 -13.73 -2.44
CA LEU A 70 7.40 -14.95 -3.07
C LEU A 70 6.44 -16.13 -2.88
N SER A 71 5.92 -16.31 -1.66
CA SER A 71 4.97 -17.38 -1.36
C SER A 71 3.67 -17.22 -2.13
N GLU A 72 3.12 -16.01 -2.19
CA GLU A 72 1.88 -15.73 -2.92
C GLU A 72 2.03 -15.97 -4.42
N HIS A 73 3.12 -15.50 -5.02
CA HIS A 73 3.31 -15.61 -6.47
C HIS A 73 3.78 -17.00 -6.93
N GLN A 74 4.41 -17.80 -6.07
CA GLN A 74 5.05 -19.07 -6.50
C GLN A 74 4.49 -20.32 -5.84
N LYS A 75 3.81 -20.22 -4.69
CA LYS A 75 3.44 -21.40 -3.87
C LYS A 75 1.93 -21.57 -3.70
N ARG A 76 1.12 -20.59 -4.08
CA ARG A 76 -0.35 -20.69 -4.00
C ARG A 76 -0.90 -21.49 -5.17
N VAL A 77 -2.08 -22.07 -4.99
CA VAL A 77 -2.72 -22.95 -5.98
C VAL A 77 -3.01 -22.25 -7.31
N ASP A 78 -3.21 -20.95 -7.27
CA ASP A 78 -3.50 -20.06 -8.39
C ASP A 78 -2.24 -19.41 -8.99
N SER A 79 -1.04 -19.68 -8.44
CA SER A 79 0.22 -19.13 -8.96
C SER A 79 0.48 -19.48 -10.43
N SER A 80 0.00 -20.65 -10.86
CA SER A 80 0.10 -21.15 -12.23
C SER A 80 -1.16 -20.92 -13.07
N ALA A 81 -2.20 -20.30 -12.51
CA ALA A 81 -3.41 -19.98 -13.26
C ALA A 81 -3.10 -18.89 -14.31
N GLU A 82 -3.49 -19.15 -15.56
CA GLU A 82 -3.32 -18.20 -16.64
C GLU A 82 -4.38 -17.10 -16.57
N PHE A 83 -3.96 -15.87 -16.80
CA PHE A 83 -4.85 -14.73 -16.96
C PHE A 83 -4.38 -13.85 -18.11
N THR A 84 -5.32 -13.12 -18.71
CA THR A 84 -5.03 -12.17 -19.79
C THR A 84 -5.47 -10.77 -19.39
N THR A 85 -4.57 -9.81 -19.55
CA THR A 85 -4.82 -8.41 -19.20
C THR A 85 -5.60 -7.72 -20.32
N GLY A 86 -6.74 -7.09 -20.02
CA GLY A 86 -7.61 -6.53 -21.04
C GLY A 86 -7.05 -5.31 -21.78
N ASN A 87 -6.19 -4.52 -21.13
CA ASN A 87 -5.68 -3.24 -21.64
C ASN A 87 -4.34 -3.35 -22.40
N TYR A 88 -3.54 -4.41 -22.20
CA TYR A 88 -2.25 -4.59 -22.88
C TYR A 88 -1.98 -6.03 -23.36
N GLY A 89 -2.98 -6.92 -23.27
CA GLY A 89 -2.99 -8.19 -23.99
C GLY A 89 -1.98 -9.24 -23.57
N ILE A 90 -1.34 -9.10 -22.41
CA ILE A 90 -0.44 -10.12 -21.87
C ILE A 90 -1.27 -11.30 -21.36
N THR A 91 -0.99 -12.49 -21.88
CA THR A 91 -1.35 -13.75 -21.23
C THR A 91 -0.16 -14.27 -20.42
N THR A 92 -0.34 -14.43 -19.11
CA THR A 92 0.74 -14.79 -18.18
C THR A 92 0.20 -15.54 -16.96
N THR A 93 1.08 -15.92 -16.03
CA THR A 93 0.74 -16.45 -14.71
C THR A 93 1.42 -15.63 -13.63
N SER A 94 0.90 -15.65 -12.39
CA SER A 94 1.52 -14.95 -11.25
C SER A 94 2.97 -15.39 -11.03
N SER A 95 3.23 -16.69 -11.19
CA SER A 95 4.58 -17.29 -11.15
C SER A 95 5.50 -16.71 -12.22
N LEU A 96 5.03 -16.57 -13.47
CA LEU A 96 5.84 -16.03 -14.57
C LEU A 96 6.14 -14.54 -14.39
N GLU A 97 5.15 -13.76 -13.96
CA GLU A 97 5.34 -12.33 -13.64
C GLU A 97 6.39 -12.13 -12.55
N TRP A 98 6.34 -12.93 -11.48
CA TRP A 98 7.31 -12.82 -10.39
C TRP A 98 8.74 -13.10 -10.87
N VAL A 99 8.95 -14.19 -11.61
CA VAL A 99 10.30 -14.53 -12.11
C VAL A 99 10.79 -13.48 -13.11
N PHE A 100 9.92 -12.96 -13.97
CA PHE A 100 10.29 -11.85 -14.86
C PHE A 100 10.83 -10.65 -14.08
N VAL A 101 10.20 -10.31 -12.95
CA VAL A 101 10.64 -9.18 -12.12
C VAL A 101 11.96 -9.48 -11.41
N VAL A 102 12.12 -10.66 -10.77
CA VAL A 102 13.25 -10.91 -9.86
C VAL A 102 14.45 -11.62 -10.50
N ASP A 103 14.26 -12.33 -11.60
CA ASP A 103 15.29 -13.10 -12.32
C ASP A 103 14.93 -13.20 -13.82
N PRO A 104 15.04 -12.09 -14.60
CA PRO A 104 14.69 -12.05 -16.02
C PRO A 104 15.68 -12.81 -16.92
N SER A 105 16.46 -13.74 -16.37
CA SER A 105 17.48 -14.46 -17.12
C SER A 105 16.90 -15.57 -18.01
N GLN A 106 17.56 -15.83 -19.13
CA GLN A 106 17.21 -16.96 -20.01
C GLN A 106 17.26 -18.29 -19.25
N LYS A 107 18.19 -18.44 -18.29
CA LYS A 107 18.27 -19.62 -17.43
C LYS A 107 17.02 -19.78 -16.55
N ALA A 108 16.45 -18.69 -16.04
CA ALA A 108 15.20 -18.73 -15.29
C ALA A 108 14.04 -19.16 -16.18
N LEU A 109 13.95 -18.57 -17.37
CA LEU A 109 12.93 -18.88 -18.35
C LEU A 109 12.95 -20.37 -18.78
N SER A 110 14.15 -20.92 -19.04
CA SER A 110 14.32 -22.35 -19.34
C SER A 110 13.94 -23.25 -18.16
N ARG A 111 14.22 -22.86 -16.91
CA ARG A 111 13.75 -23.61 -15.72
C ARG A 111 12.23 -23.65 -15.63
N MET A 112 11.54 -22.63 -16.15
CA MET A 112 10.08 -22.59 -16.23
C MET A 112 9.52 -23.31 -17.45
N GLY A 113 10.36 -23.92 -18.29
CA GLY A 113 9.93 -24.62 -19.50
C GLY A 113 9.36 -23.70 -20.58
N ARG A 114 9.87 -22.45 -20.66
CA ARG A 114 9.46 -21.46 -21.67
C ARG A 114 10.64 -20.99 -22.50
N ASP A 115 10.33 -20.56 -23.72
CA ASP A 115 11.32 -20.03 -24.68
C ASP A 115 11.30 -18.50 -24.76
N ALA A 116 10.21 -17.86 -24.33
CA ALA A 116 10.05 -16.41 -24.34
C ALA A 116 9.25 -15.93 -23.11
N TRP A 117 9.56 -14.71 -22.65
CA TRP A 117 8.76 -14.01 -21.66
C TRP A 117 7.41 -13.61 -22.26
N ALA A 118 6.36 -13.60 -21.44
CA ALA A 118 5.11 -12.97 -21.84
C ALA A 118 5.35 -11.48 -22.16
N SER A 119 4.71 -10.98 -23.21
CA SER A 119 4.94 -9.64 -23.74
C SER A 119 3.63 -8.97 -24.14
N GLU A 120 3.59 -7.65 -24.03
CA GLU A 120 2.42 -6.84 -24.36
C GLU A 120 2.11 -6.90 -25.85
N SER A 121 0.81 -6.99 -26.16
CA SER A 121 0.29 -6.93 -27.52
C SER A 121 0.73 -5.64 -28.21
N GLU A 122 1.23 -5.75 -29.44
CA GLU A 122 1.57 -4.58 -30.25
C GLU A 122 0.34 -3.76 -30.64
N ASP A 123 -0.82 -4.41 -30.81
CA ASP A 123 -2.08 -3.75 -31.16
C ASP A 123 -2.65 -2.95 -29.97
N GLN A 124 -2.56 -3.52 -28.76
CA GLN A 124 -3.13 -2.90 -27.56
C GLN A 124 -2.14 -1.95 -26.86
N MET A 125 -0.84 -2.20 -27.00
CA MET A 125 0.24 -1.35 -26.48
C MET A 125 1.30 -1.11 -27.57
N PRO A 126 1.02 -0.19 -28.51
CA PRO A 126 1.96 0.15 -29.58
C PRO A 126 3.16 0.95 -29.06
N ASP A 127 2.97 1.77 -28.02
CA ASP A 127 4.07 2.47 -27.36
C ASP A 127 4.84 1.51 -26.44
N ARG A 128 5.93 0.97 -26.96
CA ARG A 128 6.78 0.00 -26.26
C ARG A 128 7.55 0.60 -25.08
N SER A 129 7.55 1.92 -24.90
CA SER A 129 8.16 2.55 -23.71
C SER A 129 7.38 2.28 -22.43
N HIS A 130 6.09 1.92 -22.55
CA HIS A 130 5.24 1.51 -21.43
C HIS A 130 5.27 0.00 -21.16
N CYS A 131 5.97 -0.79 -21.98
CA CYS A 131 6.16 -2.20 -21.71
C CYS A 131 6.87 -2.39 -20.38
N ARG A 132 6.44 -3.42 -19.66
CA ARG A 132 7.00 -3.79 -18.38
C ARG A 132 8.51 -3.99 -18.47
N GLN A 133 9.19 -3.53 -17.43
CA GLN A 133 10.63 -3.66 -17.29
C GLN A 133 10.93 -4.57 -16.10
N PRO A 134 11.95 -5.45 -16.19
CA PRO A 134 12.38 -6.20 -15.04
C PRO A 134 13.02 -5.29 -13.99
N GLU A 135 13.13 -5.78 -12.76
CA GLU A 135 13.80 -5.06 -11.68
C GLU A 135 15.03 -5.84 -11.22
N HIS A 136 16.00 -5.15 -10.63
CA HIS A 136 17.10 -5.85 -9.98
C HIS A 136 16.63 -6.44 -8.64
N LEU A 137 16.88 -7.73 -8.41
CA LEU A 137 16.54 -8.41 -7.15
C LEU A 137 17.04 -7.65 -5.91
N ASP A 138 18.23 -7.06 -5.96
CA ASP A 138 18.78 -6.27 -4.87
C ASP A 138 17.90 -5.07 -4.50
N GLN A 139 17.26 -4.44 -5.48
CA GLN A 139 16.32 -3.32 -5.24
C GLN A 139 15.02 -3.80 -4.62
N VAL A 140 14.50 -4.94 -5.10
CA VAL A 140 13.30 -5.59 -4.52
C VAL A 140 13.56 -5.96 -3.06
N LEU A 141 14.69 -6.59 -2.77
CA LEU A 141 15.10 -6.96 -1.40
C LEU A 141 15.30 -5.73 -0.51
N LEU A 142 15.93 -4.67 -1.03
CA LEU A 142 16.13 -3.43 -0.29
C LEU A 142 14.80 -2.79 0.12
N ARG A 143 13.84 -2.71 -0.81
CA ARG A 143 12.50 -2.17 -0.53
C ARG A 143 11.73 -3.05 0.45
N ALA A 144 11.77 -4.36 0.28
CA ALA A 144 11.13 -5.29 1.22
C ALA A 144 11.72 -5.16 2.63
N LYS A 145 13.04 -5.02 2.75
CA LYS A 145 13.71 -4.80 4.05
C LYS A 145 13.31 -3.47 4.68
N ALA A 146 13.29 -2.40 3.90
CA ALA A 146 12.82 -1.09 4.37
C ALA A 146 11.38 -1.18 4.88
N LYS A 147 10.51 -1.89 4.15
CA LYS A 147 9.11 -2.09 4.55
C LYS A 147 8.97 -2.93 5.81
N ASN A 148 9.75 -4.01 5.94
CA ASN A 148 9.76 -4.82 7.16
C ASN A 148 10.19 -3.99 8.38
N ALA A 149 11.11 -3.03 8.22
CA ALA A 149 11.52 -2.15 9.31
C ALA A 149 10.44 -1.13 9.72
N GLU A 150 9.51 -0.78 8.82
CA GLU A 150 8.33 0.04 9.16
C GLU A 150 7.23 -0.75 9.88
N LEU A 151 7.24 -2.09 9.74
CA LEU A 151 6.23 -3.00 10.30
C LEU A 151 6.64 -3.65 11.63
N ALA A 152 7.88 -3.42 12.09
CA ALA A 152 8.46 -4.00 13.30
C ALA A 152 8.59 -2.97 14.41
#